data_AF-Q6VR26-F1
#
_entry.id   AF-Q6VR26-F1
#
_cell.length_a   1.000
_cell.length_b   1.000
_cell.length_c   1.000
_cell.angle_alpha   90.00
_cell.angle_beta   90.00
_cell.angle_gamma   90.00
#
_symmetry.space_group_name_H-M   'P 1'
#
loop_
_entity.id
_entity.type
_entity.pdbx_description
1 polymer ?
#
loop_
_entity_poly.entity_id
_entity_poly.type
_entity_poly.pdbx_seq_one_letter_code
_entity_poly.pdbx_strand_id
1 'polypeptide(L)' 'VVKGNPYPRSYYKCTTPGCNVRKHVERASTDPKAVI' A
#
# COMPACT_ATOMS: atom_id res chain seq x y z
N VAL A 1 -11.10 -1.41 -0.24
CA VAL A 1 -11.07 -0.34 0.78
C VAL A 1 -10.80 -0.99 2.13
N VAL A 2 -9.86 -0.47 2.93
CA VAL A 2 -9.51 -1.07 4.23
C VAL A 2 -10.58 -0.68 5.26
N LYS A 3 -11.08 -1.65 6.03
CA LYS A 3 -12.13 -1.40 7.03
C LYS A 3 -11.63 -0.38 8.06
N GLY A 4 -12.33 0.75 8.18
CA GLY A 4 -11.95 1.84 9.10
C GLY A 4 -10.92 2.82 8.54
N ASN A 5 -10.52 2.69 7.27
CA ASN A 5 -9.61 3.63 6.62
C ASN A 5 -10.24 4.19 5.33
N PRO A 6 -10.43 5.51 5.22
CA PRO A 6 -10.99 6.12 4.00
C PRO A 6 -10.04 5.99 2.80
N TYR A 7 -8.74 5.73 3.03
CA TYR A 7 -7.75 5.56 1.99
C TYR A 7 -7.66 4.09 1.54
N PRO A 8 -7.55 3.82 0.23
CA PRO A 8 -7.35 2.47 -0.28
C PRO A 8 -5.94 1.96 0.03
N ARG A 9 -5.80 0.64 0.21
CA ARG A 9 -4.52 -0.06 0.19
C ARG A 9 -4.21 -0.46 -1.25
N SER A 10 -3.06 -0.04 -1.74
CA SER A 10 -2.53 -0.39 -3.06
C SER A 10 -1.50 -1.50 -2.95
N TYR A 11 -1.49 -2.42 -3.91
CA TYR A 11 -0.52 -3.50 -3.99
C TYR A 11 0.36 -3.32 -5.22
N TYR A 12 1.67 -3.46 -5.05
CA TYR A 12 2.64 -3.34 -6.12
C TYR A 12 3.46 -4.61 -6.21
N LYS A 13 3.65 -5.06 -7.44
CA LYS A 13 4.58 -6.11 -7.81
C LYS A 13 5.78 -5.47 -8.49
N CYS A 14 6.97 -5.96 -8.19
CA CYS A 14 8.18 -5.63 -8.93
C CYS A 14 8.01 -5.94 -10.42
N THR A 15 8.37 -5.01 -11.29
CA THR A 15 8.24 -5.14 -12.75
C THR A 15 9.46 -5.81 -13.40
N THR A 16 10.57 -5.92 -12.67
CA THR A 16 11.79 -6.59 -13.14
C THR A 16 11.53 -8.08 -13.37
N PRO A 17 11.91 -8.64 -14.55
CA PRO A 17 11.81 -10.08 -14.80
C PRO A 17 12.52 -10.91 -13.72
N GLY A 18 11.88 -11.97 -13.24
CA GLY A 18 12.41 -12.83 -12.16
C GLY A 18 12.32 -12.25 -10.74
N CYS A 19 11.88 -11.00 -10.58
CA CYS A 19 11.76 -10.36 -9.28
C CYS A 19 10.46 -10.78 -8.57
N ASN A 20 10.61 -11.41 -7.41
CA ASN A 20 9.48 -11.88 -6.58
C ASN A 20 9.04 -10.86 -5.52
N VAL A 21 9.63 -9.67 -5.50
CA VAL A 21 9.33 -8.63 -4.52
C VAL A 21 7.89 -8.11 -4.70
N ARG A 22 7.18 -8.01 -3.59
CA ARG A 22 5.83 -7.44 -3.48
C ARG A 22 5.84 -6.42 -2.35
N LYS A 23 5.11 -5.33 -2.51
CA LYS A 23 4.86 -4.37 -1.43
C LYS A 23 3.41 -3.93 -1.45
N HIS A 24 2.89 -3.57 -0.30
CA HIS A 24 1.66 -2.80 -0.19
C HIS A 24 2.00 -1.36 0.18
N VAL A 25 1.11 -0.44 -0.18
CA VAL A 25 1.15 0.96 0.24
C VAL A 25 -0.23 1.32 0.75
N GLU A 26 -0.30 1.85 1.96
CA GLU A 26 -1.51 2.42 2.55
C GLU A 26 -1.21 3.73 3.25
N ARG A 27 -2.19 4.62 3.32
CA ARG A 27 -2.09 5.81 4.19
C ARG A 27 -2.67 5.47 5.54
N ALA A 28 -2.13 6.02 6.62
CA ALA A 28 -2.73 5.85 7.94
C ALA A 28 -4.12 6.52 7.98
N SER A 29 -5.05 5.91 8.72
CA SER A 29 -6.39 6.47 8.90
C SER A 29 -6.39 7.71 9.81
N THR A 30 -5.43 7.79 10.75
CA THR A 30 -5.33 8.85 11.75
C THR A 30 -4.44 10.02 11.32
N ASP A 31 -3.45 9.77 10.46
CA ASP A 31 -2.56 10.79 9.91
C ASP A 31 -2.43 10.62 8.39
N PRO A 32 -3.11 11.46 7.59
CA PRO A 32 -3.04 11.40 6.13
C PRO A 32 -1.64 11.58 5.53
N LYS A 33 -0.67 12.12 6.29
CA LYS A 33 0.72 12.27 5.85
C LYS A 33 1.56 11.02 6.09
N ALA A 34 1.11 10.12 6.97
CA ALA A 34 1.80 8.87 7.23
C ALA A 34 1.47 7.83 6.16
N VAL A 35 2.52 7.23 5.58
CA VAL A 35 2.44 6.19 4.54
C VAL A 35 3.14 4.93 5.05
N ILE A 36 2.48 3.79 4.90
CA ILE A 36 2.90 2.45 5.35
C ILE A 36 3.03 1.53 4.13
#